data_AF-A0A5C7YQ37-F1
#
_entry.id   AF-A0A5C7YQ37-F1
#
_cell.length_a   1.000
_cell.length_b   1.000
_cell.length_c   1.000
_cell.angle_alpha   90.00
_cell.angle_beta   90.00
_cell.angle_gamma   90.00
#
_symmetry.space_group_name_H-M   'P 1'
#
loop_
_entity.id
_entity.type
_entity.pdbx_description
1 polymer ?
#
loop_
_entity_poly.entity_id
_entity_poly.type
_entity_poly.pdbx_seq_one_letter_code
_entity_poly.pdbx_strand_id
1 'polypeptide(L)'
;MKKIIYLTLLSIVFISCDSNEINIKKTYLRLNDGEISATSKYIWPEDHKNLYTFEQRFLNKNKLLSFDIETIEKLNADSYCVTFNCSNGNEELSQYFKKKGNFVSSNKIVDTFFVKKANGQEYITFDWDLNEKFISNNVKLSSILVERLNLRSGPGQKFNVIGQLENGDELLIDDSYENSNWRKGIGFDENGNIKQVYFSSKLTDRKEISFFTLNWEDSLGIVVISLLGILVLFVVYPLLFSALFRAGGDGAGTFAIILFVVLIVAVYFTYQIIETAVFELFMINLPF
;
A
#
# COMPACT_ATOMS: atom_id res chain seq x y z
N MET A 1 -34.99 13.34 -28.53
CA MET A 1 -33.71 14.02 -28.85
C MET A 1 -32.96 14.52 -27.61
N LYS A 2 -33.60 15.18 -26.62
CA LYS A 2 -32.91 15.63 -25.38
C LYS A 2 -32.21 14.50 -24.58
N LYS A 3 -32.79 13.29 -24.50
CA LYS A 3 -32.16 12.15 -23.78
C LYS A 3 -30.91 11.59 -24.46
N ILE A 4 -30.77 11.72 -25.77
CA ILE A 4 -29.58 11.25 -26.52
C ILE A 4 -28.42 12.23 -26.34
N ILE A 5 -28.71 13.53 -26.23
CA ILE A 5 -27.72 14.57 -25.99
C ILE A 5 -27.06 14.41 -24.60
N TYR A 6 -27.81 14.02 -23.57
CA TYR A 6 -27.24 13.70 -22.25
C TYR A 6 -26.35 12.44 -22.29
N LEU A 7 -26.69 11.43 -23.11
CA LEU A 7 -25.87 10.23 -23.25
C LEU A 7 -24.55 10.53 -23.97
N THR A 8 -24.59 11.38 -25.01
CA THR A 8 -23.39 11.82 -25.72
C THR A 8 -22.53 12.80 -24.92
N LEU A 9 -23.11 13.64 -24.05
CA LEU A 9 -22.34 14.46 -23.11
C LEU A 9 -21.64 13.63 -22.03
N LEU A 10 -22.27 12.56 -21.55
CA LEU A 10 -21.64 11.61 -20.63
C LEU A 10 -20.50 10.83 -21.29
N SER A 11 -20.54 10.67 -22.61
CA SER A 11 -19.48 10.02 -23.40
C SER A 11 -18.23 10.89 -23.55
N ILE A 12 -18.37 12.22 -23.46
CA ILE A 12 -17.29 13.19 -23.61
C ILE A 12 -16.44 13.30 -22.32
N VAL A 13 -16.93 12.81 -21.17
CA VAL A 13 -16.14 12.69 -19.93
C VAL A 13 -15.16 11.50 -19.99
N PHE A 14 -15.33 10.57 -20.94
CA PHE A 14 -14.42 9.45 -21.19
C PHE A 14 -13.43 9.72 -22.34
N ILE A 15 -13.04 10.99 -22.58
CA ILE A 15 -11.92 11.28 -23.50
C ILE A 15 -10.66 10.64 -22.93
N SER A 16 -10.34 9.44 -23.44
CA SER A 16 -9.02 8.85 -23.63
C SER A 16 -7.91 9.39 -22.72
N CYS A 17 -8.08 9.29 -21.41
CA CYS A 17 -6.97 9.47 -20.47
C CYS A 17 -6.18 8.16 -20.48
N ASP A 18 -4.85 8.26 -20.62
CA ASP A 18 -3.96 7.10 -20.66
C ASP A 18 -4.21 6.24 -19.40
N SER A 19 -4.41 4.92 -19.56
CA SER A 19 -4.67 4.01 -18.43
C SER A 19 -3.59 4.14 -17.35
N ASN A 20 -2.35 4.39 -17.76
CA ASN A 20 -1.21 4.54 -16.86
C ASN A 20 -1.22 5.90 -16.14
N GLU A 21 -1.63 6.97 -16.82
CA GLU A 21 -1.81 8.29 -16.18
C GLU A 21 -2.87 8.21 -15.07
N ILE A 22 -3.98 7.51 -15.35
CA ILE A 22 -5.02 7.24 -14.35
C ILE A 22 -4.44 6.45 -13.18
N ASN A 23 -3.68 5.38 -13.44
CA ASN A 23 -3.07 4.57 -12.38
C ASN A 23 -2.08 5.38 -11.51
N ILE A 24 -1.34 6.33 -12.10
CA ILE A 24 -0.46 7.24 -11.36
C ILE A 24 -1.32 8.12 -10.44
N LYS A 25 -2.38 8.74 -10.95
CA LYS A 25 -3.29 9.57 -10.12
C LYS A 25 -3.90 8.76 -8.97
N LYS A 26 -4.39 7.54 -9.26
CA LYS A 26 -4.93 6.61 -8.25
C LYS A 26 -3.92 6.29 -7.15
N THR A 27 -2.67 6.06 -7.54
CA THR A 27 -1.57 5.76 -6.62
C THR A 27 -1.38 6.89 -5.61
N TYR A 28 -1.28 8.14 -6.08
CA TYR A 28 -1.04 9.29 -5.20
C TYR A 28 -2.24 9.66 -4.33
N LEU A 29 -3.47 9.54 -4.84
CA LEU A 29 -4.68 9.72 -4.04
C LEU A 29 -4.70 8.77 -2.85
N ARG A 30 -4.52 7.47 -3.10
CA ARG A 30 -4.48 6.45 -2.04
C ARG A 30 -3.29 6.59 -1.10
N LEU A 31 -2.14 7.01 -1.64
CA LEU A 31 -0.94 7.30 -0.83
C LEU A 31 -1.22 8.41 0.18
N ASN A 32 -1.87 9.50 -0.25
CA ASN A 32 -2.22 10.64 0.61
C ASN A 32 -3.30 10.27 1.63
N ASP A 33 -4.22 9.37 1.29
CA ASP A 33 -5.24 8.85 2.22
C ASP A 33 -4.70 7.78 3.19
N GLY A 34 -3.42 7.38 3.05
CA GLY A 34 -2.78 6.36 3.88
C GLY A 34 -3.19 4.92 3.55
N GLU A 35 -3.81 4.68 2.40
CA GLU A 35 -4.30 3.38 1.96
C GLU A 35 -3.22 2.55 1.24
N ILE A 36 -2.12 2.25 1.92
CA ILE A 36 -0.92 1.67 1.30
C ILE A 36 -1.17 0.31 0.64
N SER A 37 -1.97 -0.55 1.28
CA SER A 37 -2.38 -1.85 0.68
C SER A 37 -3.23 -1.67 -0.58
N ALA A 38 -3.98 -0.57 -0.71
CA ALA A 38 -4.74 -0.28 -1.91
C ALA A 38 -3.85 0.37 -2.98
N THR A 39 -2.86 1.18 -2.58
CA THR A 39 -1.81 1.72 -3.45
C THR A 39 -1.00 0.60 -4.10
N SER A 40 -0.63 -0.44 -3.35
CA SER A 40 0.21 -1.55 -3.85
C SER A 40 -0.39 -2.32 -5.02
N LYS A 41 -1.71 -2.24 -5.25
CA LYS A 41 -2.39 -2.83 -6.41
C LYS A 41 -1.83 -2.30 -7.75
N TYR A 42 -1.40 -1.04 -7.77
CA TYR A 42 -0.88 -0.39 -8.98
C TYR A 42 0.64 -0.47 -9.10
N ILE A 43 1.33 -0.99 -8.07
CA ILE A 43 2.78 -0.97 -7.96
C ILE A 43 3.36 -2.34 -8.29
N TRP A 44 4.48 -2.34 -9.02
CA TRP A 44 5.22 -3.54 -9.35
C TRP A 44 5.55 -4.34 -8.08
N PRO A 45 5.29 -5.66 -8.02
CA PRO A 45 5.46 -6.45 -6.80
C PRO A 45 6.85 -6.38 -6.15
N GLU A 46 7.92 -6.27 -6.94
CA GLU A 46 9.28 -6.15 -6.38
C GLU A 46 9.54 -4.80 -5.69
N ASP A 47 8.72 -3.78 -5.98
CA ASP A 47 8.80 -2.46 -5.38
C ASP A 47 7.88 -2.33 -4.15
N HIS A 48 7.16 -3.39 -3.76
CA HIS A 48 6.36 -3.39 -2.52
C HIS A 48 7.22 -3.08 -1.29
N LYS A 49 8.46 -3.57 -1.26
CA LYS A 49 9.43 -3.21 -0.23
C LYS A 49 9.73 -1.71 -0.21
N ASN A 50 9.86 -1.07 -1.38
CA ASN A 50 10.15 0.36 -1.49
C ASN A 50 8.96 1.15 -0.93
N LEU A 51 7.75 0.84 -1.39
CA LEU A 51 6.51 1.44 -0.90
C LEU A 51 6.38 1.32 0.63
N TYR A 52 6.54 0.12 1.17
CA TYR A 52 6.46 -0.14 2.61
C TYR A 52 7.54 0.63 3.39
N THR A 53 8.80 0.60 2.93
CA THR A 53 9.88 1.34 3.61
C THR A 53 9.65 2.85 3.61
N PHE A 54 9.13 3.38 2.50
CA PHE A 54 8.81 4.81 2.37
C PHE A 54 7.66 5.20 3.31
N GLU A 55 6.61 4.37 3.39
CA GLU A 55 5.51 4.54 4.34
C GLU A 55 6.04 4.58 5.78
N GLN A 56 6.81 3.57 6.19
CA GLN A 56 7.32 3.48 7.56
C GLN A 56 8.24 4.65 7.91
N ARG A 57 9.00 5.15 6.93
CA ARG A 57 9.95 6.25 7.11
C ARG A 57 9.28 7.62 7.18
N PHE A 58 8.29 7.88 6.32
CA PHE A 58 7.76 9.23 6.11
C PHE A 58 6.25 9.36 6.36
N LEU A 59 5.43 8.46 5.83
CA LEU A 59 3.96 8.60 5.88
C LEU A 59 3.40 8.31 7.27
N ASN A 60 3.82 7.21 7.91
CA ASN A 60 3.32 6.81 9.22
C ASN A 60 3.68 7.79 10.34
N LYS A 61 4.76 8.56 10.15
CA LYS A 61 5.21 9.57 11.11
C LYS A 61 4.54 10.93 10.89
N ASN A 62 4.03 11.20 9.68
CA ASN A 62 3.46 12.48 9.32
C ASN A 62 2.14 12.31 8.55
N LYS A 63 1.03 12.25 9.29
CA LYS A 63 -0.32 12.11 8.72
C LYS A 63 -0.79 13.28 7.85
N LEU A 64 -0.09 14.42 7.90
CA LEU A 64 -0.41 15.61 7.09
C LEU A 64 0.43 15.71 5.82
N LEU A 65 1.39 14.79 5.64
CA LEU A 65 2.19 14.71 4.43
C LEU A 65 1.29 14.36 3.24
N SER A 66 1.31 15.20 2.21
CA SER A 66 0.63 14.90 0.95
C SER A 66 1.53 15.19 -0.24
N PHE A 67 1.31 14.43 -1.31
CA PHE A 67 1.95 14.58 -2.60
C PHE A 67 0.88 14.91 -3.63
N ASP A 68 0.79 16.17 -4.02
CA ASP A 68 -0.22 16.69 -4.93
C ASP A 68 0.36 16.75 -6.34
N ILE A 69 -0.20 15.96 -7.27
CA ILE A 69 0.26 15.93 -8.66
C ILE A 69 -0.03 17.28 -9.32
N GLU A 70 1.00 17.88 -9.92
CA GLU A 70 0.89 19.10 -10.71
C GLU A 70 0.82 18.79 -12.21
N THR A 71 1.74 17.96 -12.71
CA THR A 71 1.77 17.54 -14.11
C THR A 71 2.15 16.07 -14.25
N ILE A 72 1.60 15.43 -15.29
CA ILE A 72 2.05 14.12 -15.77
C ILE A 72 2.36 14.26 -17.26
N GLU A 73 3.61 14.05 -17.62
CA GLU A 73 4.09 14.15 -18.99
C GLU A 73 4.56 12.77 -19.46
N LYS A 74 3.94 12.27 -20.52
CA LYS A 74 4.36 11.02 -21.14
C LYS A 74 5.68 11.24 -21.89
N LEU A 75 6.76 10.61 -21.42
CA LEU A 75 8.07 10.71 -22.06
C LEU A 75 8.18 9.72 -23.23
N ASN A 76 7.78 8.47 -23.00
CA ASN A 76 7.82 7.38 -23.98
C ASN A 76 6.59 6.48 -23.81
N ALA A 77 6.51 5.37 -24.57
CA ALA A 77 5.42 4.40 -24.47
C ALA A 77 5.19 3.89 -23.04
N ASP A 78 6.27 3.64 -22.29
CA ASP A 78 6.26 3.00 -20.98
C ASP A 78 6.90 3.87 -19.87
N SER A 79 6.96 5.20 -20.04
CA SER A 79 7.56 6.08 -19.03
C SER A 79 6.89 7.45 -18.93
N TYR A 80 6.70 7.93 -17.71
CA TYR A 80 6.01 9.17 -17.36
C TYR A 80 6.87 10.00 -16.43
N CYS A 81 7.03 11.28 -16.75
CA CYS A 81 7.57 12.29 -15.85
C CYS A 81 6.40 12.85 -15.03
N VAL A 82 6.50 12.79 -13.72
CA VAL A 82 5.47 13.29 -12.81
C VAL A 82 6.08 14.40 -11.97
N THR A 83 5.47 15.58 -12.04
CA THR A 83 5.78 16.69 -11.15
C THR A 83 4.73 16.73 -10.05
N PHE A 84 5.17 16.74 -8.80
CA PHE A 84 4.28 16.83 -7.65
C PHE A 84 4.80 17.80 -6.60
N ASN A 85 3.85 18.43 -5.90
CA ASN A 85 4.11 19.31 -4.77
C ASN A 85 3.97 18.50 -3.48
N CYS A 86 5.03 18.47 -2.69
CA CYS A 86 5.09 17.84 -1.39
C CYS A 86 4.66 18.85 -0.32
N SER A 87 3.45 18.71 0.19
CA SER A 87 2.93 19.53 1.28
C SER A 87 3.26 18.91 2.63
N ASN A 88 3.62 19.73 3.62
CA ASN A 88 3.99 19.31 4.97
C ASN A 88 5.16 18.31 5.06
N GLY A 89 6.03 18.26 4.04
CA GLY A 89 7.25 17.45 4.06
C GLY A 89 8.24 17.92 5.14
N ASN A 90 8.91 16.98 5.81
CA ASN A 90 9.99 17.30 6.74
C ASN A 90 11.33 17.50 6.00
N GLU A 91 12.34 17.98 6.72
CA GLU A 91 13.67 18.24 6.15
C GLU A 91 14.32 16.96 5.60
N GLU A 92 14.17 15.83 6.30
CA GLU A 92 14.75 14.54 5.88
C GLU A 92 14.14 14.02 4.57
N LEU A 93 12.83 14.18 4.36
CA LEU A 93 12.17 13.87 3.10
C LEU A 93 12.71 14.73 1.95
N SER A 94 12.91 16.02 2.23
CA SER A 94 13.51 16.95 1.25
C SER A 94 14.93 16.54 0.91
N GLN A 95 15.74 16.16 1.91
CA GLN A 95 17.10 15.65 1.70
C GLN A 95 17.13 14.33 0.95
N TYR A 96 16.18 13.45 1.22
CA TYR A 96 16.00 12.18 0.54
C TYR A 96 15.79 12.40 -0.98
N PHE A 97 14.85 13.24 -1.39
CA PHE A 97 14.63 13.54 -2.81
C PHE A 97 15.76 14.37 -3.44
N LYS A 98 16.45 15.22 -2.67
CA LYS A 98 17.68 15.92 -3.13
C LYS A 98 18.79 14.93 -3.46
N LYS A 99 19.03 13.93 -2.59
CA LYS A 99 20.04 12.88 -2.82
C LYS A 99 19.75 12.07 -4.08
N LYS A 100 18.48 11.82 -4.40
CA LYS A 100 18.07 11.13 -5.63
C LYS A 100 18.14 12.00 -6.89
N GLY A 101 18.25 13.33 -6.73
CA GLY A 101 18.26 14.28 -7.85
C GLY A 101 16.86 14.66 -8.35
N ASN A 102 15.82 14.31 -7.60
CA ASN A 102 14.41 14.53 -7.94
C ASN A 102 13.87 15.86 -7.39
N PHE A 103 14.57 16.50 -6.46
CA PHE A 103 14.11 17.73 -5.83
C PHE A 103 14.46 18.96 -6.67
N VAL A 104 13.45 19.71 -7.10
CA VAL A 104 13.63 20.85 -8.00
C VAL A 104 13.70 22.17 -7.22
N SER A 105 12.69 22.49 -6.41
CA SER A 105 12.66 23.74 -5.66
C SER A 105 11.61 23.71 -4.55
N SER A 106 11.93 24.27 -3.37
CA SER A 106 11.03 24.44 -2.21
C SER A 106 10.32 23.15 -1.74
N ASN A 107 9.31 22.71 -2.46
CA ASN A 107 8.42 21.59 -2.19
C ASN A 107 8.09 20.80 -3.48
N LYS A 108 8.69 21.16 -4.61
CA LYS A 108 8.47 20.54 -5.91
C LYS A 108 9.45 19.41 -6.15
N ILE A 109 8.91 18.24 -6.44
CA ILE A 109 9.65 17.02 -6.77
C ILE A 109 9.24 16.58 -8.17
N VAL A 110 10.22 16.16 -8.95
CA VAL A 110 10.03 15.60 -10.28
C VAL A 110 10.59 14.19 -10.27
N ASP A 111 9.77 13.21 -10.64
CA ASP A 111 10.17 11.82 -10.67
C ASP A 111 9.72 11.12 -11.96
N THR A 112 10.47 10.08 -12.35
CA THR A 112 10.20 9.31 -13.55
C THR A 112 9.70 7.93 -13.18
N PHE A 113 8.47 7.66 -13.59
CA PHE A 113 7.80 6.38 -13.40
C PHE A 113 7.87 5.57 -14.67
N PHE A 114 8.11 4.26 -14.53
CA PHE A 114 8.05 3.33 -15.66
C PHE A 114 6.86 2.39 -15.53
N VAL A 115 6.42 1.88 -16.67
CA VAL A 115 5.34 0.89 -16.74
C VAL A 115 5.95 -0.48 -17.03
N LYS A 116 5.62 -1.45 -16.18
CA LYS A 116 5.94 -2.87 -16.38
C LYS A 116 4.66 -3.64 -16.64
N LYS A 117 4.74 -4.67 -17.49
CA LYS A 117 3.60 -5.52 -17.81
C LYS A 117 3.84 -6.95 -17.34
N ALA A 118 2.89 -7.50 -16.61
CA ALA A 118 2.89 -8.91 -16.23
C ALA A 118 1.48 -9.46 -16.29
N ASN A 119 1.31 -10.66 -16.86
CA ASN A 119 0.01 -11.35 -16.97
C ASN A 119 -1.11 -10.48 -17.60
N GLY A 120 -0.75 -9.60 -18.54
CA GLY A 120 -1.70 -8.68 -19.19
C GLY A 120 -2.10 -7.46 -18.35
N GLN A 121 -1.53 -7.29 -17.15
CA GLN A 121 -1.72 -6.14 -16.29
C GLN A 121 -0.52 -5.18 -16.38
N GLU A 122 -0.80 -3.88 -16.28
CA GLU A 122 0.20 -2.81 -16.27
C GLU A 122 0.41 -2.32 -14.83
N TYR A 123 1.68 -2.20 -14.45
CA TYR A 123 2.11 -1.78 -13.11
C TYR A 123 3.06 -0.60 -13.23
N ILE A 124 2.98 0.30 -12.25
CA ILE A 124 3.92 1.39 -12.10
C ILE A 124 5.10 0.91 -11.26
N THR A 125 6.31 1.23 -11.70
CA THR A 125 7.54 0.99 -10.95
C THR A 125 8.19 2.34 -10.64
N PHE A 126 8.72 2.45 -9.43
CA PHE A 126 9.40 3.64 -8.95
C PHE A 126 10.55 3.27 -8.03
N ASP A 127 11.57 4.12 -8.05
CA ASP A 127 12.75 3.93 -7.21
C ASP A 127 12.64 4.78 -5.96
N TRP A 128 11.81 4.38 -5.00
CA TRP A 128 11.79 4.97 -3.65
C TRP A 128 12.38 4.02 -2.62
N ASP A 129 13.59 3.54 -2.89
CA ASP A 129 14.37 2.74 -1.95
C ASP A 129 14.85 3.54 -0.73
N LEU A 130 15.59 2.90 0.19
CA LEU A 130 16.13 3.61 1.37
C LEU A 130 17.20 4.64 0.99
N ASN A 131 17.82 4.50 -0.18
CA ASN A 131 18.89 5.33 -0.71
C ASN A 131 20.06 5.54 0.27
N GLU A 132 20.52 4.47 0.92
CA GLU A 132 21.61 4.52 1.89
C GLU A 132 22.71 3.49 1.60
N LYS A 133 23.97 3.95 1.55
CA LYS A 133 25.12 3.12 1.18
C LYS A 133 25.40 1.94 2.13
N PHE A 134 24.92 2.02 3.37
CA PHE A 134 25.23 1.07 4.44
C PHE A 134 24.12 0.01 4.66
N ILE A 135 23.03 0.10 3.92
CA ILE A 135 21.90 -0.85 3.92
C ILE A 135 21.78 -1.43 2.51
N SER A 136 21.61 -2.75 2.40
CA SER A 136 21.32 -3.35 1.09
C SER A 136 19.87 -3.08 0.65
N ASN A 137 19.63 -3.07 -0.65
CA ASN A 137 18.28 -2.98 -1.22
C ASN A 137 17.47 -4.29 -1.07
N ASN A 138 18.03 -5.29 -0.38
CA ASN A 138 17.33 -6.52 0.00
C ASN A 138 16.79 -6.37 1.43
N VAL A 139 15.68 -5.63 1.53
CA VAL A 139 15.00 -5.35 2.79
C VAL A 139 13.83 -6.32 2.98
N LYS A 140 13.72 -6.87 4.19
CA LYS A 140 12.64 -7.79 4.59
C LYS A 140 12.07 -7.39 5.94
N LEU A 141 11.04 -8.11 6.39
CA LEU A 141 10.52 -8.01 7.75
C LEU A 141 11.07 -9.13 8.63
N SER A 142 11.24 -8.84 9.90
CA SER A 142 11.49 -9.84 10.93
C SER A 142 10.46 -9.73 12.03
N SER A 143 9.77 -10.84 12.30
CA SER A 143 8.75 -10.93 13.34
C SER A 143 9.34 -11.53 14.60
N ILE A 144 9.03 -10.93 15.75
CA ILE A 144 9.59 -11.33 17.04
C ILE A 144 8.79 -12.51 17.61
N LEU A 145 9.48 -13.58 18.01
CA LEU A 145 8.86 -14.83 18.49
C LEU A 145 8.89 -14.98 20.02
N VAL A 146 9.52 -14.05 20.72
CA VAL A 146 9.74 -14.08 22.17
C VAL A 146 9.07 -12.90 22.84
N GLU A 147 8.70 -13.04 24.12
CA GLU A 147 8.03 -11.97 24.88
C GLU A 147 8.82 -10.67 24.87
N ARG A 148 10.15 -10.74 24.97
CA ARG A 148 11.03 -9.56 24.94
C ARG A 148 12.32 -9.85 24.19
N LEU A 149 12.62 -9.00 23.23
CA LEU A 149 13.86 -8.99 22.47
C LEU A 149 14.59 -7.65 22.63
N ASN A 150 15.85 -7.70 23.05
CA ASN A 150 16.69 -6.51 23.15
C ASN A 150 17.24 -6.09 21.78
N LEU A 151 17.00 -4.84 21.42
CA LEU A 151 17.68 -4.15 20.31
C LEU A 151 18.97 -3.50 20.83
N ARG A 152 20.07 -3.71 20.12
CA ARG A 152 21.41 -3.28 20.54
C ARG A 152 22.07 -2.36 19.54
N SER A 153 23.05 -1.58 20.01
CA SER A 153 23.84 -0.68 19.17
C SER A 153 24.86 -1.38 18.27
N GLY A 154 25.09 -2.68 18.48
CA GLY A 154 26.01 -3.48 17.67
C GLY A 154 25.76 -4.98 17.79
N PRO A 155 26.39 -5.79 16.93
CA PRO A 155 26.21 -7.23 16.88
C PRO A 155 26.94 -7.91 18.05
N GLY A 156 26.24 -8.16 19.15
CA GLY A 156 26.81 -8.86 20.30
C GLY A 156 26.17 -8.50 21.62
N GLN A 157 26.32 -9.38 22.61
CA GLN A 157 25.78 -9.14 23.96
C GLN A 157 26.53 -8.06 24.75
N LYS A 158 27.75 -7.70 24.30
CA LYS A 158 28.57 -6.63 24.91
C LYS A 158 28.13 -5.22 24.51
N PHE A 159 27.37 -5.08 23.44
CA PHE A 159 26.85 -3.79 22.99
C PHE A 159 25.67 -3.35 23.84
N ASN A 160 25.52 -2.04 24.00
CA ASN A 160 24.44 -1.45 24.81
C ASN A 160 23.07 -1.77 24.21
N VAL A 161 22.10 -1.99 25.09
CA VAL A 161 20.68 -2.11 24.72
C VAL A 161 20.16 -0.69 24.46
N ILE A 162 19.56 -0.48 23.29
CA ILE A 162 19.06 0.82 22.82
C ILE A 162 17.56 0.80 22.50
N GLY A 163 16.89 -0.32 22.78
CA GLY A 163 15.47 -0.52 22.59
C GLY A 163 15.07 -1.96 22.90
N GLN A 164 13.77 -2.22 22.93
CA GLN A 164 13.19 -3.55 23.13
C GLN A 164 11.97 -3.69 22.21
N LEU A 165 11.74 -4.91 21.74
CA LEU A 165 10.53 -5.32 21.00
C LEU A 165 9.90 -6.51 21.72
N GLU A 166 8.60 -6.66 21.54
CA GLU A 166 7.80 -7.72 22.15
C GLU A 166 7.30 -8.73 21.12
N ASN A 167 6.70 -9.83 21.59
CA ASN A 167 6.19 -10.88 20.73
C ASN A 167 5.14 -10.32 19.74
N GLY A 168 5.31 -10.63 18.47
CA GLY A 168 4.43 -10.16 17.40
C GLY A 168 4.86 -8.85 16.75
N ASP A 169 5.77 -8.10 17.37
CA ASP A 169 6.34 -6.91 16.72
C ASP A 169 7.06 -7.28 15.43
N GLU A 170 7.08 -6.34 14.48
CA GLU A 170 7.78 -6.48 13.21
C GLU A 170 8.80 -5.36 13.04
N LEU A 171 9.96 -5.71 12.50
CA LEU A 171 11.04 -4.77 12.25
C LEU A 171 11.64 -5.01 10.87
N LEU A 172 11.92 -3.92 10.16
CA LEU A 172 12.66 -3.97 8.89
C LEU A 172 14.08 -4.49 9.13
N ILE A 173 14.55 -5.35 8.23
CA ILE A 173 15.90 -5.91 8.28
C ILE A 173 16.64 -5.76 6.96
N ASP A 174 17.95 -5.59 7.06
CA ASP A 174 18.88 -5.77 5.97
C ASP A 174 19.19 -7.28 5.86
N ASP A 175 18.52 -7.98 4.94
CA ASP A 175 18.62 -9.45 4.81
C ASP A 175 19.98 -9.90 4.27
N SER A 176 20.76 -8.98 3.69
CA SER A 176 22.13 -9.24 3.23
C SER A 176 23.17 -9.15 4.35
N TYR A 177 22.78 -8.79 5.57
CA TYR A 177 23.72 -8.67 6.69
C TYR A 177 24.10 -10.04 7.27
N GLU A 178 25.39 -10.38 7.18
CA GLU A 178 25.95 -11.60 7.76
C GLU A 178 26.77 -11.31 9.02
N ASN A 179 26.27 -11.74 10.18
CA ASN A 179 27.06 -11.79 11.41
C ASN A 179 26.50 -12.86 12.35
N SER A 180 27.25 -13.94 12.58
CA SER A 180 26.94 -15.11 13.41
C SER A 180 25.82 -14.93 14.46
N ASN A 181 24.56 -15.21 14.05
CA ASN A 181 23.32 -15.15 14.84
C ASN A 181 22.77 -13.75 15.21
N TRP A 182 23.23 -12.71 14.54
CA TRP A 182 22.76 -11.33 14.67
C TRP A 182 22.19 -10.84 13.34
N ARG A 183 21.06 -10.14 13.39
CA ARG A 183 20.49 -9.40 12.26
C ARG A 183 20.69 -7.91 12.45
N LYS A 184 20.82 -7.19 11.34
CA LYS A 184 20.78 -5.73 11.29
C LYS A 184 19.34 -5.31 11.00
N GLY A 185 18.72 -4.66 11.97
CA GLY A 185 17.42 -4.02 11.85
C GLY A 185 17.54 -2.55 11.45
N ILE A 186 16.47 -2.04 10.85
CA ILE A 186 16.33 -0.69 10.34
C ILE A 186 15.11 -0.10 11.05
N GLY A 187 15.34 0.91 11.88
CA GLY A 187 14.30 1.74 12.46
C GLY A 187 14.34 3.14 11.90
N PHE A 188 13.29 3.92 12.13
CA PHE A 188 13.23 5.34 11.81
C PHE A 188 12.93 6.14 13.06
N ASP A 189 13.60 7.29 13.22
CA ASP A 189 13.26 8.24 14.27
C ASP A 189 12.02 9.09 13.90
N GLU A 190 11.66 10.04 14.76
CA GLU A 190 10.50 10.93 14.53
C GLU A 190 10.64 11.82 13.29
N ASN A 191 11.87 12.06 12.85
CA ASN A 191 12.18 12.87 11.68
C ASN A 191 12.40 12.02 10.42
N GLY A 192 12.29 10.69 10.49
CA GLY A 192 12.54 9.79 9.36
C GLY A 192 14.01 9.46 9.13
N ASN A 193 14.92 9.81 10.06
CA ASN A 193 16.31 9.38 9.98
C ASN A 193 16.42 7.89 10.24
N ILE A 194 17.30 7.23 9.50
CA ILE A 194 17.55 5.80 9.64
C ILE A 194 18.38 5.51 10.89
N LYS A 195 17.83 4.67 11.77
CA LYS A 195 18.49 4.12 12.95
C LYS A 195 18.79 2.65 12.75
N GLN A 196 20.08 2.31 12.74
CA GLN A 196 20.51 0.91 12.71
C GLN A 196 20.41 0.29 14.11
N VAL A 197 19.87 -0.91 14.18
CA VAL A 197 19.79 -1.70 15.42
C VAL A 197 20.23 -3.13 15.15
N TYR A 198 20.64 -3.85 16.19
CA TYR A 198 21.07 -5.25 16.07
C TYR A 198 20.38 -6.13 17.09
N PHE A 199 19.96 -7.32 16.66
CA PHE A 199 19.23 -8.26 17.51
C PHE A 199 19.52 -9.71 17.13
N SER A 200 19.16 -10.65 18.01
CA SER A 200 19.43 -12.06 17.78
C SER A 200 18.53 -12.63 16.69
N SER A 201 19.13 -13.23 15.66
CA SER A 201 18.42 -13.87 14.56
C SER A 201 17.71 -15.17 14.95
N LYS A 202 18.07 -15.77 16.10
CA LYS A 202 17.51 -17.03 16.59
C LYS A 202 16.13 -16.87 17.23
N LEU A 203 15.76 -15.64 17.58
CA LEU A 203 14.55 -15.32 18.34
C LEU A 203 13.48 -14.67 17.45
N THR A 204 13.69 -14.71 16.13
CA THR A 204 12.90 -13.96 15.17
C THR A 204 12.76 -14.73 13.86
N ASP A 205 11.58 -14.66 13.26
CA ASP A 205 11.33 -15.23 11.93
C ASP A 205 11.51 -14.17 10.84
N ARG A 206 11.80 -14.60 9.61
CA ARG A 206 11.89 -13.71 8.44
C ARG A 206 10.58 -13.76 7.65
N LYS A 207 10.11 -12.61 7.22
CA LYS A 207 8.91 -12.47 6.40
C LYS A 207 9.22 -11.59 5.18
N GLU A 208 8.67 -11.96 4.03
CA GLU A 208 8.66 -11.08 2.87
C GLU A 208 7.70 -9.92 3.13
N ILE A 209 8.06 -8.74 2.62
CA ILE A 209 7.15 -7.60 2.60
C ILE A 209 6.14 -7.86 1.48
N SER A 210 4.88 -8.02 1.85
CA SER A 210 3.79 -8.17 0.89
C SER A 210 2.56 -7.44 1.40
N PHE A 211 1.75 -6.97 0.46
CA PHE A 211 0.46 -6.39 0.74
C PHE A 211 -0.62 -7.39 0.39
N PHE A 212 -1.61 -7.51 1.28
CA PHE A 212 -2.80 -8.29 0.95
C PHE A 212 -3.69 -7.48 0.02
N THR A 213 -3.83 -7.94 -1.23
CA THR A 213 -4.77 -7.38 -2.19
C THR A 213 -5.64 -8.48 -2.75
N LEU A 214 -6.95 -8.24 -2.82
CA LEU A 214 -7.85 -9.11 -3.56
C LEU A 214 -7.87 -8.64 -5.02
N ASN A 215 -7.23 -9.39 -5.92
CA ASN A 215 -7.10 -9.03 -7.35
C ASN A 215 -8.34 -9.41 -8.19
N TRP A 216 -9.54 -9.40 -7.61
CA TRP A 216 -10.77 -9.79 -8.31
C TRP A 216 -11.30 -8.70 -9.27
N GLU A 217 -10.87 -7.46 -9.05
CA GLU A 217 -11.39 -6.24 -9.68
C GLU A 217 -10.81 -6.02 -11.08
N ASP A 218 -9.53 -6.37 -11.28
CA ASP A 218 -8.78 -6.00 -12.49
C ASP A 218 -9.30 -6.66 -13.77
N SER A 219 -10.11 -7.72 -13.65
CA SER A 219 -10.74 -8.42 -14.77
C SER A 219 -12.20 -8.05 -15.01
N LEU A 220 -12.82 -7.33 -14.07
CA LEU A 220 -14.26 -7.09 -14.05
C LEU A 220 -14.54 -5.61 -14.25
N GLY A 221 -15.21 -5.28 -15.37
CA GLY A 221 -15.64 -3.90 -15.60
C GLY A 221 -16.56 -3.39 -14.48
N ILE A 222 -16.57 -2.08 -14.25
CA ILE A 222 -17.35 -1.42 -13.18
C ILE A 222 -18.84 -1.82 -13.15
N VAL A 223 -19.41 -2.14 -14.32
CA VAL A 223 -20.78 -2.65 -14.47
C VAL A 223 -20.93 -4.01 -13.80
N VAL A 224 -19.96 -4.92 -13.98
CA VAL A 224 -19.98 -6.25 -13.38
C VAL A 224 -19.79 -6.17 -11.87
N ILE A 225 -18.89 -5.31 -11.40
CA ILE A 225 -18.68 -5.03 -9.97
C ILE A 225 -19.98 -4.52 -9.33
N SER A 226 -20.67 -3.58 -9.99
CA SER A 226 -21.94 -3.04 -9.51
C SER A 226 -23.04 -4.11 -9.46
N LEU A 227 -23.11 -5.00 -10.46
CA LEU A 227 -24.05 -6.13 -10.48
C LEU A 227 -23.76 -7.15 -9.37
N LEU A 228 -22.48 -7.44 -9.10
CA LEU A 228 -22.06 -8.29 -7.98
C LEU A 228 -22.47 -7.67 -6.64
N GLY A 229 -22.29 -6.36 -6.46
CA GLY A 229 -22.75 -5.64 -5.28
C GLY A 229 -24.26 -5.79 -5.05
N ILE A 230 -25.06 -5.63 -6.11
CA ILE A 230 -26.52 -5.85 -6.06
C ILE A 230 -26.83 -7.31 -5.69
N LEU A 231 -26.15 -8.28 -6.29
CA LEU A 231 -26.35 -9.70 -5.98
C LEU A 231 -26.03 -10.01 -4.51
N VAL A 232 -24.94 -9.48 -3.97
CA VAL A 232 -24.58 -9.67 -2.56
C VAL A 232 -25.65 -9.04 -1.66
N LEU A 233 -26.09 -7.82 -1.98
CA LEU A 233 -27.07 -7.07 -1.18
C LEU A 233 -28.47 -7.71 -1.15
N PHE A 234 -28.97 -8.15 -2.30
CA PHE A 234 -30.36 -8.63 -2.43
C PHE A 234 -30.51 -10.15 -2.41
N VAL A 235 -29.43 -10.91 -2.55
CA VAL A 235 -29.48 -12.39 -2.56
C VAL A 235 -28.69 -12.96 -1.39
N VAL A 236 -27.40 -12.61 -1.27
CA VAL A 236 -26.51 -13.24 -0.27
C VAL A 236 -26.88 -12.84 1.15
N TYR A 237 -27.05 -11.55 1.45
CA TYR A 237 -27.42 -11.12 2.80
C TYR A 237 -28.77 -11.69 3.25
N PRO A 238 -29.87 -11.61 2.47
CA PRO A 238 -31.15 -12.19 2.89
C PRO A 238 -31.06 -13.68 3.19
N LEU A 239 -30.29 -14.44 2.40
CA LEU A 239 -30.06 -15.86 2.64
C LEU A 239 -29.25 -16.12 3.91
N LEU A 240 -28.16 -15.37 4.12
CA LEU A 240 -27.31 -15.51 5.31
C LEU A 240 -28.05 -15.13 6.60
N PHE A 241 -28.79 -14.02 6.59
CA PHE A 241 -29.61 -13.62 7.74
C PHE A 241 -30.70 -14.66 8.02
N SER A 242 -31.42 -15.12 7.00
CA SER A 242 -32.43 -16.19 7.15
C SER A 242 -31.82 -17.47 7.75
N ALA A 243 -30.63 -17.86 7.30
CA ALA A 243 -29.92 -19.03 7.83
C ALA A 243 -29.46 -18.82 9.29
N LEU A 244 -28.92 -17.65 9.62
CA LEU A 244 -28.47 -17.29 10.98
C LEU A 244 -29.63 -17.31 11.98
N PHE A 245 -30.78 -16.72 11.63
CA PHE A 245 -31.95 -16.72 12.52
C PHE A 245 -32.55 -18.13 12.69
N ARG A 246 -32.43 -19.01 11.70
CA ARG A 246 -32.85 -20.43 11.81
C ARG A 246 -31.86 -21.28 12.62
N ALA A 247 -30.58 -20.91 12.63
CA ALA A 247 -29.51 -21.62 13.35
C ALA A 247 -29.51 -21.37 14.87
N GLY A 248 -30.47 -20.60 15.41
CA GLY A 248 -30.60 -20.34 16.85
C GLY A 248 -31.26 -21.46 17.69
N GLY A 249 -31.52 -22.64 17.11
CA GLY A 249 -32.12 -23.78 17.81
C GLY A 249 -31.10 -24.68 18.55
N ASP A 250 -31.59 -25.46 19.52
CA ASP A 250 -30.76 -26.32 20.40
C ASP A 250 -29.81 -27.24 19.60
N GLY A 251 -28.49 -27.04 19.79
CA GLY A 251 -27.42 -27.83 19.15
C GLY A 251 -26.72 -27.19 17.95
N ALA A 252 -27.18 -26.03 17.46
CA ALA A 252 -26.65 -25.38 16.25
C ALA A 252 -25.57 -24.31 16.50
N GLY A 253 -25.02 -24.20 17.73
CA GLY A 253 -24.05 -23.16 18.11
C GLY A 253 -22.81 -23.09 17.19
N THR A 254 -22.21 -24.23 16.84
CA THR A 254 -21.07 -24.27 15.91
C THR A 254 -21.45 -23.82 14.50
N PHE A 255 -22.65 -24.18 14.03
CA PHE A 255 -23.14 -23.78 12.72
C PHE A 255 -23.45 -22.27 12.66
N ALA A 256 -24.01 -21.72 13.73
CA ALA A 256 -24.23 -20.28 13.87
C ALA A 256 -22.91 -19.50 13.88
N ILE A 257 -21.86 -20.01 14.54
CA ILE A 257 -20.52 -19.41 14.51
C ILE A 257 -19.94 -19.42 13.10
N ILE A 258 -20.04 -20.54 12.37
CA ILE A 258 -19.59 -20.63 10.98
C ILE A 258 -20.32 -19.60 10.10
N LEU A 259 -21.66 -19.52 10.21
CA LEU A 259 -22.44 -18.55 9.47
C LEU A 259 -22.11 -17.10 9.83
N PHE A 260 -21.75 -16.83 11.09
CA PHE A 260 -21.32 -15.51 11.54
C PHE A 260 -19.96 -15.13 10.93
N VAL A 261 -19.01 -16.07 10.86
CA VAL A 261 -17.74 -15.86 10.14
C VAL A 261 -17.99 -15.60 8.66
N VAL A 262 -18.86 -16.38 8.02
CA VAL A 262 -19.24 -16.16 6.60
C VAL A 262 -19.89 -14.78 6.41
N LEU A 263 -20.71 -14.33 7.37
CA LEU A 263 -21.29 -12.98 7.33
C LEU A 263 -20.20 -11.90 7.42
N ILE A 264 -19.21 -12.04 8.30
CA ILE A 264 -18.08 -11.10 8.37
C ILE A 264 -17.32 -11.04 7.04
N VAL A 265 -17.07 -12.20 6.42
CA VAL A 265 -16.42 -12.27 5.11
C VAL A 265 -17.29 -11.58 4.03
N ALA A 266 -18.60 -11.80 4.03
CA ALA A 266 -19.52 -11.15 3.10
C ALA A 266 -19.58 -9.62 3.30
N VAL A 267 -19.53 -9.15 4.55
CA VAL A 267 -19.42 -7.72 4.89
C VAL A 267 -18.14 -7.12 4.34
N TYR A 268 -17.01 -7.76 4.61
CA TYR A 268 -15.72 -7.32 4.07
C TYR A 268 -15.71 -7.27 2.54
N PHE A 269 -16.25 -8.30 1.89
CA PHE A 269 -16.35 -8.35 0.42
C PHE A 269 -17.28 -7.25 -0.14
N THR A 270 -18.40 -6.97 0.53
CA THR A 270 -19.31 -5.88 0.15
C THR A 270 -18.64 -4.53 0.29
N TYR A 271 -17.89 -4.32 1.38
CA TYR A 271 -17.09 -3.12 1.59
C TYR A 271 -16.11 -2.91 0.43
N GLN A 272 -15.34 -3.95 0.06
CA GLN A 272 -14.40 -3.89 -1.06
C GLN A 272 -15.10 -3.55 -2.39
N ILE A 273 -16.27 -4.14 -2.68
CA ILE A 273 -17.06 -3.79 -3.88
C ILE A 273 -17.43 -2.30 -3.89
N ILE A 274 -17.93 -1.79 -2.76
CA ILE A 274 -18.39 -0.39 -2.66
C ILE A 274 -17.20 0.56 -2.76
N GLU A 275 -16.14 0.30 -2.00
CA GLU A 275 -14.89 1.08 -2.01
C GLU A 275 -14.35 1.21 -3.43
N THR A 276 -14.21 0.09 -4.15
CA THR A 276 -13.71 0.08 -5.51
C THR A 276 -14.65 0.78 -6.49
N ALA A 277 -15.96 0.51 -6.42
CA ALA A 277 -16.93 1.16 -7.31
C ALA A 277 -16.99 2.68 -7.09
N VAL A 278 -16.96 3.13 -5.83
CA VAL A 278 -17.01 4.55 -5.48
C VAL A 278 -15.72 5.25 -5.89
N PHE A 279 -14.56 4.64 -5.60
CA PHE A 279 -13.26 5.20 -5.95
C PHE A 279 -13.14 5.35 -7.47
N GLU A 280 -13.37 4.26 -8.22
CA GLU A 280 -13.31 4.23 -9.69
C GLU A 280 -14.30 5.19 -10.38
N LEU A 281 -15.51 5.35 -9.83
CA LEU A 281 -16.54 6.18 -10.45
C LEU A 281 -16.40 7.67 -10.11
N PHE A 282 -16.11 8.01 -8.85
CA PHE A 282 -16.24 9.38 -8.33
C PHE A 282 -14.89 10.06 -8.08
N MET A 283 -13.94 9.40 -7.42
CA MET A 283 -12.70 10.06 -6.97
C MET A 283 -11.73 10.35 -8.13
N ILE A 284 -11.81 9.57 -9.22
CA ILE A 284 -10.88 9.70 -10.37
C ILE A 284 -11.44 10.57 -11.49
N ASN A 285 -12.77 10.61 -11.68
CA ASN A 285 -13.41 11.37 -12.76
C ASN A 285 -13.74 12.81 -12.37
N LEU A 286 -13.53 13.19 -11.12
CA LEU A 286 -13.62 14.59 -10.72
C LEU A 286 -12.38 15.33 -11.25
N PRO A 287 -12.55 16.42 -12.02
CA PRO A 287 -11.43 17.29 -12.32
C PRO A 287 -10.92 17.89 -11.01
N PHE A 288 -9.62 17.80 -10.79
CA PHE A 288 -8.92 18.52 -9.72
C PHE A 288 -9.03 20.04 -9.94
#